data_AF-A0A430ASX0-F1
#
_entry.id   AF-A0A430ASX0-F1
#
_cell.length_a   1.000
_cell.length_b   1.000
_cell.length_c   1.000
_cell.angle_alpha   90.00
_cell.angle_beta   90.00
_cell.angle_gamma   90.00
#
_symmetry.space_group_name_H-M   'P 1'
#
loop_
_entity.id
_entity.type
_entity.pdbx_description
1 polymer ?
#
loop_
_entity_poly.entity_id
_entity_poly.type
_entity_poly.pdbx_seq_one_letter_code
_entity_poly.pdbx_strand_id
1 'polypeptide(L)' 'MAFLRMINTKEVTVKEFSDVSKVVVKTAEGDVTADELLDLFELITHPKATSIEIHHARGTTSLPVSLWQISTIDL' A
#
# COMPACT_ATOMS: atom_id res chain seq x y z
N MET A 1 14.36 11.45 -2.37
CA MET A 1 13.85 10.08 -2.21
C MET A 1 12.55 10.18 -1.44
N ALA A 2 11.43 9.72 -2.00
CA ALA A 2 10.14 9.72 -1.30
C ALA A 2 10.08 8.55 -0.31
N PHE A 3 9.52 8.78 0.87
CA PHE A 3 9.40 7.78 1.93
C PHE A 3 7.93 7.42 2.16
N LEU A 4 7.64 6.13 2.26
CA LEU A 4 6.29 5.59 2.38
C LEU A 4 6.02 5.13 3.81
N ARG A 5 5.09 5.80 4.50
CA ARG A 5 4.59 5.39 5.82
C ARG A 5 3.19 4.82 5.70
N MET A 6 3.02 3.61 6.22
CA MET A 6 1.73 2.95 6.26
C MET A 6 1.28 2.75 7.69
N ILE A 7 0.01 3.04 7.95
CA ILE A 7 -0.57 2.92 9.28
C ILE A 7 -1.66 1.84 9.24
N ASN A 8 -1.57 0.88 10.15
CA ASN A 8 -2.66 -0.06 10.42
C ASN A 8 -3.66 0.60 11.37
N THR A 9 -4.95 0.59 11.00
CA THR A 9 -6.02 1.27 11.74
C THR A 9 -6.61 0.44 12.89
N LYS A 10 -6.56 -0.89 12.81
CA LYS A 10 -7.07 -1.78 13.87
C LYS A 10 -6.08 -1.97 15.01
N GLU A 11 -4.80 -1.96 14.68
CA GLU A 11 -3.71 -2.02 15.63
C GLU A 11 -2.79 -0.87 15.25
N VAL A 12 -2.86 0.26 15.96
CA VAL A 12 -2.09 1.49 15.66
C VAL A 12 -0.59 1.20 15.60
N THR A 13 -0.14 0.75 14.44
CA THR A 13 1.21 0.29 14.16
C THR A 13 1.62 0.91 12.85
N VAL A 14 2.61 1.79 12.91
CA VAL A 14 3.22 2.38 11.72
C VAL A 14 4.26 1.40 11.21
N LYS A 15 4.11 0.92 9.97
CA LYS A 15 5.16 0.22 9.26
C LYS A 15 5.78 1.17 8.25
N GLU A 16 7.09 1.32 8.38
CA GLU A 16 7.91 2.13 7.48
C GLU A 16 8.43 1.25 6.35
N PHE A 17 8.19 1.67 5.10
CA PHE A 17 8.67 0.95 3.93
C PHE A 17 9.60 1.86 3.13
N SER A 18 10.89 1.79 3.46
CA SER A 18 11.96 2.56 2.83
C SER A 18 12.54 1.90 1.58
N ASP A 19 12.26 0.62 1.36
CA ASP A 19 12.82 -0.22 0.32
C ASP A 19 11.76 -0.83 -0.62
N VAL A 20 10.64 -0.12 -0.80
CA VAL A 20 9.59 -0.54 -1.73
C VAL A 20 10.10 -0.47 -3.17
N SER A 21 10.00 -1.60 -3.85
CA SER A 21 10.32 -1.71 -5.29
C SER A 21 9.08 -1.70 -6.16
N LYS A 22 7.94 -2.20 -5.64
CA LYS A 22 6.68 -2.29 -6.37
C LYS A 22 5.51 -2.43 -5.39
N VAL A 23 4.39 -1.78 -5.70
CA VAL A 23 3.11 -1.99 -5.00
C VAL A 23 2.06 -2.46 -6.00
N VAL A 24 1.31 -3.50 -5.62
CA VAL A 24 0.23 -4.07 -6.42
C VAL A 24 -1.05 -4.07 -5.59
N VAL A 25 -2.11 -3.47 -6.12
CA VAL A 25 -3.45 -3.53 -5.55
C VAL A 25 -4.21 -4.66 -6.25
N LYS A 26 -4.65 -5.64 -5.47
CA LYS A 26 -5.51 -6.72 -5.94
C LYS A 26 -6.94 -6.23 -5.98
N THR A 27 -7.59 -6.39 -7.12
CA THR A 27 -9.03 -6.13 -7.25
C THR A 27 -9.75 -7.37 -7.76
N ALA A 28 -11.08 -7.40 -7.59
CA ALA A 28 -11.90 -8.49 -8.12
C ALA A 28 -11.85 -8.62 -9.67
N GLU A 29 -11.37 -7.59 -10.37
CA GLU A 29 -11.33 -7.53 -11.84
C GLU A 29 -9.93 -7.74 -12.42
N GLY A 30 -8.91 -7.78 -11.55
CA GLY A 30 -7.51 -7.90 -11.95
C GLY A 30 -6.58 -7.12 -11.03
N ASP A 31 -5.30 -7.42 -11.17
CA ASP A 31 -4.25 -6.81 -10.37
C ASP A 31 -3.76 -5.53 -11.04
N VAL A 32 -3.69 -4.44 -10.28
CA VAL A 32 -3.21 -3.15 -10.77
C VAL A 32 -1.92 -2.80 -10.04
N THR A 33 -0.87 -2.44 -10.79
CA THR A 33 0.38 -1.94 -10.21
C THR A 33 0.23 -0.44 -9.96
N ALA A 34 0.60 0.02 -8.77
CA ALA A 34 0.70 1.44 -8.46
C ALA A 34 2.16 1.86 -8.68
N ASP A 35 2.39 2.71 -9.68
CA ASP A 35 3.73 3.23 -10.00
C ASP A 35 4.03 4.48 -9.16
N GLU A 36 3.00 5.29 -8.88
CA GLU A 36 3.10 6.45 -8.00
C GLU A 36 2.32 6.28 -6.69
N LEU A 37 2.73 7.10 -5.72
CA LEU A 37 2.06 7.21 -4.43
C LEU A 37 0.60 7.64 -4.57
N LEU A 38 0.31 8.55 -5.50
CA LEU A 38 -1.03 9.08 -5.74
C LEU A 38 -1.93 8.00 -6.34
N ASP A 39 -1.43 7.24 -7.32
CA ASP A 39 -2.14 6.10 -7.91
C ASP A 39 -2.55 5.09 -6.84
N LEU A 40 -1.66 4.84 -5.89
CA LEU A 40 -1.93 3.92 -4.80
C LEU A 40 -3.13 4.36 -3.95
N PHE A 41 -3.25 5.65 -3.64
CA PHE A 41 -4.39 6.19 -2.91
C PHE A 41 -5.72 6.03 -3.66
N GLU A 42 -5.71 6.29 -4.97
CA GLU A 42 -6.90 6.11 -5.80
C GLU A 42 -7.30 4.63 -5.90
N LEU A 43 -6.31 3.75 -6.08
CA LEU A 43 -6.56 2.32 -6.24
C LEU A 43 -7.12 1.67 -4.97
N ILE A 44 -6.74 2.13 -3.78
CA ILE A 44 -7.16 1.50 -2.52
C ILE A 44 -8.53 1.97 -2.05
N THR A 45 -8.92 3.16 -2.49
CA THR A 45 -10.27 3.69 -2.23
C THR A 45 -11.28 3.11 -3.20
N HIS A 46 -10.82 2.41 -4.24
CA HIS A 46 -11.69 1.73 -5.18
C HIS A 46 -12.52 0.63 -4.48
N PRO A 47 -13.84 0.57 -4.68
CA PRO A 47 -14.73 -0.35 -3.96
C PRO A 47 -14.46 -1.83 -4.26
N LYS A 48 -13.70 -2.13 -5.32
CA LYS A 48 -13.32 -3.50 -5.69
C LYS A 48 -11.92 -3.90 -5.23
N ALA A 49 -11.19 -3.00 -4.56
CA ALA A 49 -9.87 -3.31 -4.01
C ALA A 49 -10.01 -4.21 -2.78
N THR A 50 -9.28 -5.31 -2.74
CA THR A 50 -9.41 -6.33 -1.69
C THR A 50 -8.16 -6.42 -0.83
N SER A 51 -6.98 -6.42 -1.46
CA SER A 51 -5.69 -6.48 -0.77
C SER A 51 -4.60 -5.73 -1.53
N ILE A 52 -3.48 -5.54 -0.85
CA ILE A 52 -2.31 -4.84 -1.36
C ILE A 52 -1.11 -5.72 -1.11
N GLU A 53 -0.30 -5.89 -2.15
CA GLU A 53 1.00 -6.54 -2.10
C GLU A 53 2.10 -5.51 -2.27
N ILE A 54 3.04 -5.50 -1.32
CA ILE A 54 4.17 -4.59 -1.30
C ILE A 54 5.42 -5.43 -1.44
N HIS A 55 6.08 -5.29 -2.58
CA HIS A 55 7.34 -5.96 -2.88
C HIS A 55 8.51 -5.08 -2.47
N HIS A 56 9.37 -5.62 -1.63
CA HIS A 56 10.57 -4.98 -1.12
C HIS A 56 11.74 -5.97 -1.16
N ALA A 57 12.96 -5.51 -0.89
CA ALA A 57 14.17 -6.31 -1.08
C ALA A 57 14.19 -7.59 -0.23
N ARG A 58 13.46 -7.61 0.89
CA ARG A 58 13.37 -8.74 1.83
C ARG A 58 12.21 -9.69 1.57
N GLY A 59 11.32 -9.38 0.62
CA GLY A 59 10.17 -10.22 0.31
C GLY A 59 8.92 -9.44 -0.09
N THR A 60 7.76 -10.09 0.04
CA THR A 60 6.46 -9.50 -0.28
C THR A 60 5.60 -9.49 0.98
N THR A 61 5.04 -8.32 1.31
CA THR A 61 4.03 -8.18 2.38
C THR A 61 2.66 -8.02 1.74
N SER A 62 1.70 -8.85 2.13
CA SER A 62 0.30 -8.73 1.69
C SER A 62 -0.59 -8.30 2.85
N LEU A 63 -1.46 -7.33 2.62
CA LEU A 63 -2.37 -6.77 3.61
C LEU A 63 -3.75 -6.54 2.98
N PRO A 64 -4.86 -6.83 3.69
CA PRO A 64 -6.19 -6.47 3.21
C PRO A 64 -6.42 -4.95 3.26
N VAL A 65 -7.11 -4.40 2.27
CA VAL A 65 -7.40 -2.95 2.16
C VAL A 65 -8.18 -2.45 3.38
N SER A 66 -9.02 -3.29 3.98
CA SER A 66 -9.81 -2.96 5.18
C SER A 66 -8.97 -2.65 6.43
N LEU A 67 -7.68 -2.98 6.42
CA LEU A 67 -6.73 -2.64 7.49
C LEU A 67 -5.83 -1.44 7.11
N TRP A 68 -6.06 -0.82 5.94
CA TRP A 68 -5.14 0.16 5.41
C TRP A 68 -5.63 1.60 5.54
N GLN A 69 -4.74 2.46 6.02
CA GLN A 69 -4.82 3.90 5.85
C GLN A 69 -3.41 4.39 5.53
N ILE A 70 -3.24 5.02 4.37
CA ILE A 70 -1.96 5.62 3.97
C ILE A 70 -1.94 7.05 4.49
N SER A 71 -0.84 7.44 5.12
CA SER A 71 -0.59 8.83 5.50
C SER A 71 0.74 9.24 4.89
N THR A 72 0.71 10.18 3.95
CA THR A 72 1.90 10.86 3.48
C THR A 72 2.36 11.83 4.56
N ILE A 73 3.57 11.61 5.09
CA ILE A 73 4.24 12.57 5.98
C ILE A 73 5.36 13.19 5.15
N ASP A 74 5.23 14.46 4.80
CA ASP A 74 6.32 15.25 4.25
C ASP A 74 7.39 15.42 5.34
N LEU A 75 8.65 15.11 5.01
CA LEU A 75 9.83 15.35 5.85
C LEU A 75 10.70 16.43 5.21
#